data_AF-A0A6V7JST1-F1
#
_entry.id   AF-A0A6V7JST1-F1
#
_cell.length_a   1.000
_cell.length_b   1.000
_cell.length_c   1.000
_cell.angle_alpha   90.00
_cell.angle_beta   90.00
_cell.angle_gamma   90.00
#
_symmetry.space_group_name_H-M   'P 1'
#
loop_
_entity.id
_entity.type
_entity.pdbx_description
1 polymer ?
#
loop_
_entity_poly.entity_id
_entity_poly.type
_entity_poly.pdbx_seq_one_letter_code
_entity_poly.pdbx_strand_id
1 'polypeptide(L)' 'VTHWNSPRFFAYYPTANSYPAVIGELLAAGIGTLGFSWMSSPACTELEVVTMNWLGKMLGLPKEFLNCSSGCGGGVIQ' A
#
# COMPACT_ATOMS: atom_id res chain seq x y z
N VAL A 1 -1.24 -23.81 -14.47
CA VAL A 1 -0.77 -22.55 -13.84
C VAL A 1 0.54 -22.17 -14.46
N THR A 2 0.68 -20.96 -15.01
CA THR A 2 1.99 -20.43 -15.41
C THR A 2 2.68 -19.93 -14.15
N HIS A 3 3.90 -20.38 -13.85
CA HIS A 3 4.60 -20.02 -12.62
C HIS A 3 5.24 -18.64 -12.72
N TRP A 4 4.47 -17.59 -12.40
CA TRP A 4 4.94 -16.20 -12.43
C TRP A 4 6.08 -15.91 -11.44
N ASN A 5 6.13 -16.61 -10.30
CA ASN A 5 7.21 -16.49 -9.31
C ASN A 5 8.43 -17.38 -9.64
N SER A 6 8.47 -18.04 -10.79
CA SER A 6 9.62 -18.86 -11.18
C SER A 6 10.82 -17.97 -11.50
N PRO A 7 12.05 -18.33 -11.07
CA PRO A 7 13.25 -17.59 -11.45
C PRO A 7 13.56 -17.68 -12.96
N ARG A 8 12.81 -18.49 -13.70
CA ARG A 8 12.93 -18.67 -15.16
C ARG A 8 11.77 -18.06 -15.94
N PHE A 9 10.95 -17.23 -15.30
CA PHE A 9 9.84 -16.53 -15.96
C PHE A 9 10.28 -15.12 -16.40
N PHE A 10 10.34 -14.89 -17.72
CA PHE A 10 10.81 -13.64 -18.32
C PHE A 10 9.76 -12.99 -19.25
N ALA A 11 8.50 -13.36 -19.13
CA ALA A 11 7.42 -12.74 -19.90
C ALA A 11 6.86 -11.51 -19.17
N TYR A 12 6.49 -10.48 -19.93
CA TYR A 12 5.91 -9.22 -19.41
C TYR A 12 6.81 -8.50 -18.38
N TYR A 13 6.21 -8.02 -17.28
CA TYR A 13 6.90 -7.45 -16.13
C TYR A 13 6.96 -8.45 -14.98
N PRO A 14 8.05 -8.46 -14.19
CA PRO A 14 8.19 -9.39 -13.07
C PRO A 14 7.12 -9.12 -12.01
N THR A 15 6.57 -10.18 -11.44
CA THR A 15 5.68 -10.06 -10.29
C THR A 15 6.50 -9.71 -9.06
N ALA A 16 6.43 -8.45 -8.62
CA ALA A 16 7.07 -8.01 -7.39
C ALA A 16 6.39 -8.68 -6.20
N ASN A 17 7.09 -9.60 -5.53
CA ASN A 17 6.64 -10.28 -4.33
C ASN A 17 7.79 -10.40 -3.34
N SER A 18 7.47 -10.34 -2.05
CA SER A 18 8.43 -10.47 -0.97
C SER A 18 7.81 -11.18 0.22
N TYR A 19 8.63 -11.83 1.05
CA TYR A 19 8.17 -12.46 2.27
C TYR A 19 7.34 -11.54 3.20
N PRO A 20 7.76 -10.30 3.50
CA PRO A 20 6.95 -9.40 4.33
C PRO A 20 5.61 -9.01 3.68
N ALA A 21 5.56 -8.89 2.34
CA ALA A 21 4.30 -8.62 1.65
C ALA A 21 3.31 -9.79 1.81
N VAL A 22 3.80 -11.04 1.73
CA VAL A 22 2.96 -12.24 1.93
C VAL A 22 2.40 -12.30 3.35
N ILE A 23 3.21 -11.98 4.37
CA ILE A 23 2.73 -11.92 5.76
C ILE A 23 1.73 -10.78 5.95
N GLY A 24 1.98 -9.62 5.34
CA GLY A 24 1.06 -8.48 5.39
C GLY A 24 -0.32 -8.82 4.83
N GLU A 25 -0.35 -9.46 3.66
CA GLU A 25 -1.59 -9.93 3.04
C GLU A 25 -2.31 -10.97 3.90
N LEU A 26 -1.57 -11.96 4.45
CA LEU A 26 -2.14 -12.96 5.35
C LEU A 26 -2.79 -12.32 6.58
N LEU A 27 -2.14 -11.32 7.18
CA LEU A 27 -2.68 -10.59 8.34
C LEU A 27 -3.90 -9.75 7.95
N ALA A 28 -3.84 -9.01 6.84
CA ALA A 28 -4.95 -8.20 6.34
C ALA A 28 -6.19 -9.06 6.05
N ALA A 29 -6.00 -10.19 5.35
CA ALA A 29 -7.05 -11.16 5.08
C ALA A 29 -7.61 -11.81 6.37
N GLY A 30 -6.75 -12.08 7.36
CA GLY A 30 -7.16 -12.64 8.64
C GLY A 30 -7.98 -11.67 9.51
N ILE A 31 -7.65 -10.37 9.47
CA ILE A 31 -8.40 -9.33 10.17
C ILE A 31 -9.74 -9.06 9.46
N GLY A 32 -9.76 -9.09 8.13
CA GLY A 32 -11.01 -9.00 7.34
C GLY A 32 -11.77 -7.68 7.48
N THR A 33 -11.09 -6.59 7.87
CA THR A 33 -11.74 -5.27 8.02
C THR A 33 -12.09 -4.66 6.67
N LEU A 34 -13.29 -4.07 6.58
CA LEU A 34 -13.74 -3.34 5.39
C LEU A 34 -13.47 -1.84 5.56
N GLY A 35 -12.45 -1.34 4.86
CA GLY A 35 -12.04 0.06 4.90
C GLY A 35 -12.78 0.95 3.90
N PHE A 36 -14.12 0.96 3.89
CA PHE A 36 -14.89 1.86 3.00
C PHE A 36 -15.08 3.28 3.58
N SER A 37 -14.89 3.44 4.89
CA SER A 37 -14.94 4.74 5.56
C SER A 37 -13.98 4.76 6.74
N TRP A 38 -13.58 5.94 7.20
CA TRP A 38 -12.74 6.04 8.40
C TRP A 38 -13.39 5.39 9.62
N MET A 39 -14.72 5.53 9.80
CA MET A 39 -15.42 4.93 10.95
C MET A 39 -15.44 3.40 10.90
N SER A 40 -15.34 2.77 9.72
CA SER A 40 -15.40 1.31 9.62
C SER A 40 -14.06 0.64 9.94
N SER A 41 -12.94 1.32 9.72
CA SER A 41 -11.62 0.86 10.16
C SER A 41 -10.62 2.02 10.26
N PRO A 42 -10.60 2.75 11.40
CA PRO A 42 -9.72 3.92 11.58
C PRO A 42 -8.25 3.57 11.39
N ALA A 43 -7.82 2.42 11.93
CA ALA A 43 -6.45 1.94 11.83
C ALA A 43 -6.04 1.64 10.38
N CYS A 44 -6.95 1.12 9.54
CA CYS A 44 -6.65 0.86 8.13
C CYS A 44 -6.44 2.17 7.37
N THR A 45 -7.35 3.14 7.55
CA THR A 45 -7.24 4.46 6.91
C THR A 45 -6.02 5.24 7.38
N GLU A 46 -5.70 5.23 8.68
CA GLU A 46 -4.52 5.94 9.20
C GLU A 46 -3.20 5.29 8.75
N LEU A 47 -3.13 3.96 8.72
CA LEU A 47 -1.96 3.23 8.25
C LEU A 47 -1.69 3.49 6.76
N GLU A 48 -2.75 3.58 5.96
CA GLU A 48 -2.66 3.93 4.55
C GLU A 48 -2.08 5.34 4.36
N VAL A 49 -2.60 6.33 5.11
CA VAL A 49 -2.10 7.72 5.06
C VAL A 49 -0.60 7.78 5.38
N VAL A 50 -0.15 7.05 6.40
CA VAL A 50 1.25 7.02 6.83
C VAL A 50 2.14 6.31 5.80
N THR A 51 1.71 5.16 5.27
CA THR A 51 2.49 4.38 4.30
C THR A 51 2.61 5.11 2.96
N MET A 52 1.55 5.75 2.47
CA MET A 52 1.61 6.60 1.26
C MET A 52 2.52 7.81 1.45
N ASN A 53 2.54 8.39 2.64
CA ASN A 53 3.46 9.46 2.96
C ASN A 53 4.93 9.01 2.98
N TRP A 54 5.23 7.79 3.47
CA TRP A 54 6.57 7.21 3.37
C TRP A 54 6.97 6.98 1.91
N LEU A 55 6.08 6.42 1.10
CA LEU A 55 6.32 6.20 -0.33
C LEU A 55 6.58 7.53 -1.06
N GLY A 56 5.75 8.54 -0.84
CA GLY A 56 5.92 9.86 -1.47
C GLY A 56 7.25 10.52 -1.09
N LYS A 57 7.69 10.36 0.16
CA LYS A 57 9.02 10.82 0.61
C LYS A 57 10.16 10.06 -0.07
N MET A 58 10.04 8.74 -0.22
CA MET A 58 11.04 7.91 -0.92
C MET A 58 11.16 8.27 -2.40
N LEU A 59 10.05 8.67 -3.03
CA LEU A 59 10.01 9.14 -4.41
C LEU A 59 10.44 10.61 -4.58
N GLY A 60 10.65 11.35 -3.48
CA GLY A 60 11.02 12.77 -3.52
C GLY A 60 9.89 13.68 -4.01
N LEU A 61 8.63 13.30 -3.79
CA LEU A 61 7.48 14.08 -4.24
C LEU A 61 7.37 15.44 -3.52
N PRO A 62 6.83 16.48 -4.20
CA PRO A 62 6.53 17.76 -3.59
C PRO A 62 5.59 17.64 -2.37
N LYS A 63 5.70 18.58 -1.43
CA LYS A 63 4.97 18.53 -0.14
C LYS A 63 3.46 18.61 -0.29
N GLU A 64 2.99 19.14 -1.41
CA GLU A 64 1.59 19.23 -1.80
C GLU A 64 0.96 17.84 -1.97
N PHE A 65 1.75 16.84 -2.36
CA PHE A 65 1.32 15.44 -2.50
C PHE A 65 1.52 14.61 -1.22
N LEU A 66 2.11 15.19 -0.18
CA LEU A 66 2.37 14.50 1.08
C LEU A 66 1.29 14.82 2.11
N ASN A 67 0.89 13.81 2.88
CA ASN A 67 -0.05 13.94 4.00
C ASN A 67 0.58 14.62 5.26
N CYS A 68 1.66 15.40 5.08
CA CYS A 68 2.39 16.09 6.16
C CYS A 68 2.08 17.58 6.29
N SER A 69 1.44 18.18 5.28
CA SER A 69 1.21 19.63 5.23
C SER A 69 -0.25 19.95 5.50
N SER A 70 -0.54 21.17 5.98
CA SER A 70 -1.89 21.67 6.26
C SER A 70 -2.72 22.00 5.01
N GLY A 71 -2.31 21.49 3.84
CA GLY A 71 -3.02 21.65 2.56
C GLY A 71 -3.95 20.47 2.26
N CYS A 72 -4.48 20.41 1.02
CA CYS A 72 -5.43 19.37 0.59
C CYS A 72 -4.85 17.93 0.62
N GLY A 73 -3.53 17.77 0.74
CA GLY A 73 -2.84 16.50 0.98
C GLY A 73 -2.86 15.53 -0.22
N GLY A 74 -2.27 14.35 -0.01
CA GLY A 74 -2.15 13.27 -1.00
C GLY A 74 -3.35 12.32 -1.07
N GLY A 75 -4.39 12.57 -0.26
CA GLY A 75 -5.61 11.76 -0.20
C GLY A 75 -5.41 10.37 0.41
N VAL A 76 -6.50 9.59 0.38
CA VAL A 76 -6.56 8.15 0.64
C VAL A 76 -7.14 7.48 -0.60
N ILE A 77 -6.67 6.28 -0.90
CA ILE A 77 -6.92 5.48 -2.12
C ILE A 77 -8.20 4.62 -1.99
N GLN A 78 -8.90 4.69 -0.84
CA GLN A 78 -10.13 3.92 -0.52
C GLN A 78 -11.11 3.73 -1.69
#